data_AF-A0A9W8ANT1-F1
#
_entry.id   AF-A0A9W8ANT1-F1
#
_cell.length_a   1.000
_cell.length_b   1.000
_cell.length_c   1.000
_cell.angle_alpha   90.00
_cell.angle_beta   90.00
_cell.angle_gamma   90.00
#
_symmetry.space_group_name_H-M   'P 1'
#
loop_
_entity.id
_entity.type
_entity.pdbx_description
1 polymer ?
#
loop_
_entity_poly.entity_id
_entity_poly.type
_entity_poly.pdbx_seq_one_letter_code
_entity_poly.pdbx_strand_id
1 'polypeptide(L)'
;MIEVSPIPLTESVGQLIKYPLKSYGLVENMASGYGYKGPNRCFRFWQDFLKCHESSDRHEQCDPYRLDYLECLHPAKEATRMRIVQEEAQRQHKARGKASE
;
A
#
# COMPACT_ATOMS: atom_id res chain seq x y z
N MET A 1 -6.07 -26.12 -24.27
CA MET A 1 -5.51 -24.76 -24.41
C MET A 1 -6.28 -23.88 -23.43
N ILE A 2 -5.70 -23.61 -22.26
CA ILE A 2 -6.34 -22.73 -21.26
C ILE A 2 -6.11 -21.32 -21.77
N GLU A 3 -7.16 -20.70 -22.29
CA GLU A 3 -7.14 -19.30 -22.71
C GLU A 3 -7.06 -18.45 -21.42
N VAL A 4 -5.84 -18.13 -21.02
CA VAL A 4 -5.59 -17.16 -19.94
C VAL A 4 -5.98 -15.81 -20.52
N SER A 5 -7.24 -15.42 -20.31
CA SER A 5 -7.72 -14.11 -20.75
C SER A 5 -6.86 -13.04 -20.06
N PRO A 6 -6.20 -12.14 -20.81
CA PRO A 6 -5.38 -11.09 -20.23
C PRO A 6 -6.29 -10.14 -19.45
N ILE A 7 -6.09 -10.07 -18.13
CA ILE A 7 -6.71 -9.02 -17.30
C ILE A 7 -6.08 -7.69 -17.75
N PRO A 8 -6.85 -6.71 -18.24
CA PRO A 8 -6.30 -5.45 -18.71
C PRO A 8 -5.68 -4.70 -17.52
N LEU A 9 -4.35 -4.56 -17.55
CA LEU A 9 -3.56 -3.78 -16.58
C LEU A 9 -3.48 -2.29 -16.95
N THR A 10 -4.34 -1.80 -17.83
CA THR A 10 -4.23 -0.45 -18.40
C THR A 10 -5.56 0.29 -18.23
N GLU A 11 -5.71 1.04 -17.14
CA GLU A 11 -6.41 2.36 -17.07
C GLU A 11 -6.84 2.83 -15.66
N SER A 12 -6.52 2.13 -14.57
CA SER A 12 -6.99 2.58 -13.23
C SER A 12 -5.93 2.77 -12.15
N VAL A 13 -4.64 2.67 -12.48
CA VAL A 13 -3.55 3.11 -11.57
C VAL A 13 -3.47 4.64 -11.42
N GLY A 14 -4.16 5.40 -12.27
CA GLY A 14 -4.15 6.87 -12.27
C GLY A 14 -5.12 7.55 -11.28
N GLN A 15 -6.06 6.82 -10.67
CA GLN A 15 -7.16 7.43 -9.89
C GLN A 15 -7.14 7.06 -8.40
N LEU A 16 -5.98 6.71 -7.83
CA LEU A 16 -5.80 6.51 -6.39
C LEU A 16 -4.60 7.30 -5.83
N ILE A 17 -4.13 8.31 -6.57
CA ILE A 17 -3.07 9.25 -6.15
C ILE A 17 -3.60 10.68 -5.94
N LYS A 18 -4.91 10.82 -5.72
CA LYS A 18 -5.52 12.04 -5.17
C LYS A 18 -6.15 11.71 -3.82
N TYR A 19 -5.34 11.31 -2.85
CA TYR A 19 -5.77 11.42 -1.46
C TYR A 19 -5.73 12.92 -1.10
N PRO A 20 -6.87 13.59 -0.89
CA PRO A 20 -6.86 14.96 -0.42
C PRO A 20 -6.24 14.97 0.99
N LEU A 21 -5.10 15.64 1.13
CA LEU A 21 -4.51 16.05 2.42
C LEU A 21 -5.39 17.11 3.13
N LYS A 22 -6.71 17.00 3.06
CA LYS A 22 -7.66 17.88 3.75
C LYS A 22 -8.45 17.03 4.74
N SER A 23 -8.15 17.26 6.02
CA SER A 23 -8.85 16.74 7.21
C SER A 23 -8.45 15.36 7.76
N TYR A 24 -7.15 15.07 7.88
CA TYR A 24 -6.71 14.32 9.05
C TYR A 24 -6.51 15.33 10.16
N GLY A 25 -7.50 15.42 11.04
CA GLY A 25 -7.39 16.20 12.27
C GLY A 25 -6.11 15.81 13.00
N LEU A 26 -5.34 16.84 13.34
CA LEU A 26 -4.16 16.86 14.19
C LEU A 26 -4.10 15.65 15.16
N VAL A 27 -3.39 14.59 14.77
CA VAL A 27 -2.75 13.70 15.74
C VAL A 27 -1.29 14.13 15.76
N GLU A 28 -1.01 15.18 16.54
CA GLU A 28 0.32 15.33 17.11
C GLU A 28 0.55 14.13 18.02
N ASN A 29 1.29 13.12 17.53
CA ASN A 29 2.02 12.05 18.24
C ASN A 29 2.33 10.97 17.18
N MET A 30 3.49 10.85 16.56
CA MET A 30 4.85 11.13 17.02
C MET A 30 5.75 11.40 15.81
N ALA A 31 6.40 12.55 15.75
CA ALA A 31 7.30 12.94 14.66
C ALA A 31 8.61 12.13 14.57
N SER A 32 8.83 11.17 15.48
CA SER A 32 10.14 10.52 15.66
C SER A 32 10.18 9.03 15.26
N GLY A 33 9.04 8.38 15.00
CA GLY A 33 9.02 6.95 14.66
C GLY A 33 9.29 5.98 15.83
N TYR A 34 9.35 6.50 17.06
CA TYR A 34 9.39 5.71 18.30
C TYR A 34 8.04 5.73 18.99
N GLY A 35 7.59 4.60 19.51
CA GLY A 35 6.44 4.48 20.41
C GLY A 35 6.88 4.20 21.85
N TYR A 36 5.91 3.97 22.73
CA TYR A 36 6.16 3.74 24.17
C TYR A 36 7.14 2.58 24.48
N LYS A 37 7.21 1.58 23.60
CA LYS A 37 8.08 0.40 23.75
C LYS A 37 9.34 0.44 22.87
N GLY A 38 9.71 1.61 22.34
CA GLY A 38 10.83 1.76 21.41
C GLY A 38 10.40 1.93 19.95
N PRO A 39 11.26 1.64 18.97
CA PRO A 39 10.98 1.92 17.56
C PRO A 39 9.73 1.19 17.08
N ASN A 40 8.88 1.88 16.31
CA ASN A 40 7.67 1.26 15.77
C ASN A 40 8.00 0.26 14.64
N ARG A 41 7.02 -0.57 14.24
CA ARG A 41 7.17 -1.58 13.16
C ARG A 41 7.72 -0.98 11.86
N CYS A 42 7.30 0.23 11.52
CA CYS A 42 7.62 0.93 10.28
C CYS A 42 8.81 1.89 10.41
N PHE A 43 9.59 1.78 11.49
CA PHE A 43 10.69 2.70 11.79
C PHE A 43 11.78 2.69 10.70
N ARG A 44 12.02 1.56 10.03
CA ARG A 44 12.98 1.48 8.93
C ARG A 44 12.58 2.34 7.72
N PHE A 45 11.33 2.25 7.30
CA PHE A 45 10.81 3.09 6.21
C PHE A 45 10.83 4.57 6.59
N TRP A 46 10.57 4.90 7.86
CA TRP A 46 10.73 6.26 8.37
C TRP A 46 12.18 6.75 8.28
N GLN A 47 13.17 5.92 8.63
CA GLN A 47 14.58 6.27 8.48
C GLN A 47 14.96 6.53 7.02
N ASP A 48 14.46 5.74 6.08
CA ASP A 48 14.76 5.92 4.66
C ASP A 48 14.10 7.17 4.08
N PHE A 49 12.88 7.48 4.52
CA PHE A 49 12.24 8.76 4.22
C PHE A 49 13.05 9.94 4.78
N LEU A 50 13.51 9.87 6.04
CA LEU A 50 14.32 10.92 6.65
C LEU A 50 15.64 11.14 5.92
N LYS A 51 16.35 10.08 5.51
CA LYS A 51 17.59 10.19 4.73
C LYS A 51 17.36 10.92 3.41
N CYS A 52 16.26 10.60 2.73
CA CYS A 52 15.90 11.30 1.50
C CYS A 52 15.53 12.76 1.79
N HIS A 53 14.72 13.00 2.82
CA HIS A 53 14.22 14.33 3.17
C HIS A 53 15.36 15.28 3.56
N GLU A 54 16.37 14.80 4.29
CA GLU A 54 17.54 15.59 4.66
C GLU A 54 18.46 15.89 3.47
N SER A 55 18.48 15.02 2.45
CA SER A 55 19.33 15.18 1.26
C SER A 55 18.64 15.91 0.10
N SER A 56 17.35 16.22 0.20
CA SER A 56 16.54 16.75 -0.91
C SER A 56 15.99 18.15 -0.63
N ASP A 57 16.14 19.07 -1.58
CA ASP A 57 15.59 20.42 -1.48
C ASP A 57 14.05 20.46 -1.65
N ARG A 58 13.47 19.46 -2.31
CA ARG A 58 12.02 19.37 -2.56
C ARG A 58 11.45 18.08 -2.01
N HIS A 59 10.39 18.21 -1.21
CA HIS A 59 9.71 17.08 -0.57
C HIS A 59 9.15 16.03 -1.56
N GLU A 60 8.75 16.47 -2.75
CA GLU A 60 8.22 15.62 -3.83
C GLU A 60 9.23 14.56 -4.30
N GLN A 61 10.53 14.84 -4.20
CA GLN A 61 11.58 13.91 -4.61
C GLN A 61 11.63 12.66 -3.72
N CYS A 62 11.10 12.76 -2.50
CA CYS A 62 11.04 11.69 -1.52
C CYS A 62 9.68 11.00 -1.44
N ASP A 63 8.78 11.26 -2.38
CA ASP A 63 7.48 10.60 -2.44
C ASP A 63 7.55 9.08 -2.46
N PRO A 64 8.48 8.41 -3.16
CA PRO A 64 8.58 6.95 -3.10
C PRO A 64 8.76 6.44 -1.66
N TYR A 65 9.71 7.01 -0.92
CA TYR A 65 9.97 6.64 0.48
C TYR A 65 8.82 7.01 1.42
N ARG A 66 8.17 8.16 1.17
CA ARG A 66 6.99 8.60 1.93
C ARG A 66 5.83 7.63 1.73
N LEU A 67 5.59 7.21 0.49
CA LEU A 67 4.52 6.28 0.14
C LEU A 67 4.78 4.89 0.75
N ASP A 68 6.03 4.44 0.81
CA ASP A 68 6.39 3.17 1.47
C ASP A 68 6.16 3.23 2.99
N TYR A 69 6.52 4.35 3.63
CA TYR A 69 6.21 4.56 5.05
C TYR A 69 4.71 4.55 5.33
N LEU A 70 3.92 5.22 4.48
CA LEU A 70 2.46 5.25 4.61
C LEU A 70 1.79 3.92 4.29
N GLU A 71 2.35 3.14 3.36
CA GLU A 71 1.89 1.79 3.06
C GLU A 71 2.07 0.87 4.28
N CYS A 72 3.22 0.91 4.93
CA CYS A 72 3.45 0.12 6.14
C CYS A 72 2.52 0.50 7.32
N LEU A 73 2.18 1.79 7.45
CA LEU A 73 1.24 2.29 8.47
C LEU A 73 -0.21 1.93 8.14
N HIS A 74 -0.59 2.12 6.87
CA HIS A 74 -1.94 1.96 6.34
C HIS A 74 -1.86 1.11 5.07
N PRO A 75 -1.86 -0.23 5.20
CA PRO A 75 -1.57 -1.16 4.11
C PRO A 75 -2.71 -1.26 3.08
N ALA A 76 -2.95 -0.18 2.34
CA ALA A 76 -4.01 -0.07 1.35
C ALA A 76 -3.72 -0.90 0.09
N LYS A 77 -2.45 -0.90 -0.35
CA LYS A 77 -2.01 -1.69 -1.51
C LYS A 77 -2.10 -3.19 -1.19
N GLU A 78 -1.61 -3.60 -0.03
CA GLU A 78 -1.71 -4.97 0.45
C GLU A 78 -3.18 -5.42 0.60
N ALA A 79 -4.02 -4.64 1.26
CA ALA A 79 -5.44 -4.97 1.42
C ALA A 79 -6.15 -5.16 0.07
N THR A 80 -5.85 -4.30 -0.90
CA THR A 80 -6.41 -4.42 -2.26
C THR A 80 -5.93 -5.69 -2.96
N ARG A 81 -4.62 -5.99 -2.88
CA ARG A 81 -4.03 -7.21 -3.45
C ARG A 81 -4.63 -8.47 -2.82
N MET A 82 -4.76 -8.48 -1.49
CA MET A 82 -5.35 -9.61 -0.75
C MET A 82 -6.78 -9.88 -1.20
N ARG A 83 -7.59 -8.83 -1.39
CA ARG A 83 -8.96 -8.98 -1.89
C ARG A 83 -8.99 -9.62 -3.29
N ILE A 84 -8.14 -9.15 -4.21
CA ILE A 84 -8.06 -9.71 -5.58
C ILE A 84 -7.69 -11.19 -5.54
N VAL A 85 -6.67 -11.56 -4.75
CA VAL A 85 -6.22 -12.96 -4.62
C VAL A 85 -7.31 -13.84 -4.01
N GLN A 86 -8.00 -13.34 -2.98
CA GLN A 86 -9.10 -14.07 -2.34
C GLN A 86 -10.29 -14.27 -3.27
N GLU A 87 -10.68 -13.25 -4.03
CA GLU A 87 -11.76 -13.33 -5.02
C GLU A 87 -11.44 -14.39 -6.09
N GLU A 88 -10.21 -14.40 -6.59
CA GLU A 88 -9.77 -15.39 -7.58
C GLU A 88 -9.72 -16.81 -6.99
N ALA A 89 -9.17 -16.98 -5.78
CA ALA A 89 -9.17 -18.26 -5.09
C ALA A 89 -10.60 -18.81 -4.88
N GLN A 90 -11.55 -17.94 -4.53
CA GLN A 90 -12.96 -18.33 -4.40
C GLN A 90 -13.59 -18.74 -5.73
N ARG A 91 -13.28 -18.05 -6.83
CA ARG A 91 -13.74 -18.43 -8.18
C ARG A 91 -13.24 -19.82 -8.55
N GLN A 92 -11.96 -20.09 -8.34
CA GLN A 92 -11.36 -21.39 -8.62
C GLN A 92 -11.94 -22.51 -7.74
N HIS A 93 -12.17 -22.24 -6.45
CA HIS A 93 -12.80 -23.21 -5.55
C HIS A 93 -14.23 -23.56 -5.99
N LYS A 94 -15.03 -22.56 -6.40
CA LYS A 94 -16.39 -22.77 -6.94
C LYS A 94 -16.36 -23.54 -8.27
N ALA A 95 -15.42 -23.24 -9.16
CA ALA A 95 -15.27 -23.94 -10.43
C ALA A 95 -14.89 -25.43 -10.22
N ARG A 96 -13.98 -25.70 -9.26
CA ARG A 96 -13.62 -27.07 -8.87
C ARG A 96 -14.80 -27.85 -8.31
N GLY A 97 -15.60 -27.24 -7.42
CA GLY A 97 -16.79 -27.90 -6.86
C GLY A 97 -17.89 -28.19 -7.89
N LYS A 98 -18.01 -27.37 -8.94
CA LYS A 98 -18.93 -27.61 -10.07
C LYS A 98 -18.44 -28.63 -11.09
N ALA A 99 -17.14 -28.91 -11.14
CA ALA A 99 -16.57 -29.91 -12.05
C ALA A 99 -16.60 -31.33 -11.47
N SER A 100 -16.89 -31.46 -10.17
CA SER A 100 -17.02 -32.74 -9.45
C SER A 100 -18.46 -33.24 -9.32
N GLU A 101 -19.42 -32.54 -9.91
CA GLU A 101 -20.85 -32.90 -10.02
C GLU A 101 -21.17 -33.17 -11.50
#